data_AF-A0A8S3H9V6-F1
#
_entry.id   AF-A0A8S3H9V6-F1
#
_cell.length_a   1.000
_cell.length_b   1.000
_cell.length_c   1.000
_cell.angle_alpha   90.00
_cell.angle_beta   90.00
_cell.angle_gamma   90.00
#
_symmetry.space_group_name_H-M   'P 1'
#
loop_
_entity.id
_entity.type
_entity.pdbx_description
1 polymer ?
#
loop_
_entity_poly.entity_id
_entity_poly.type
_entity_poly.pdbx_seq_one_letter_code
_entity_poly.pdbx_strand_id
1 'polypeptide(L)'
;MNDRDDFAELIGSARTVIKCPSFYFNGRIRYGTKGEKVEERLLCMDAVRVYICSVKIPVKIESQFNILSIKLIERVTDSHILIETDEKQAHTLYGLHDKSSLQPFLIVLVRSLHAVFPHRLQA
;
A
#
# COMPACT_ATOMS: atom_id res chain seq x y z
N MET A 1 7.52 23.10 10.86
CA MET A 1 6.50 22.48 9.98
C MET A 1 6.04 21.21 10.65
N ASN A 2 4.73 20.99 10.75
CA ASN A 2 4.15 19.92 11.54
C ASN A 2 3.98 18.67 10.66
N ASP A 3 4.45 17.50 11.10
CA ASP A 3 4.47 16.26 10.30
C ASP A 3 3.09 15.85 9.72
N ARG A 4 2.01 16.28 10.39
CA ARG A 4 0.62 16.10 9.93
C ARG A 4 0.27 16.93 8.70
N ASP A 5 0.74 18.17 8.63
CA ASP A 5 0.46 19.07 7.52
C ASP A 5 1.18 18.55 6.26
N ASP A 6 2.43 18.11 6.43
CA ASP A 6 3.23 17.50 5.36
C ASP A 6 2.56 16.21 4.82
N PHE A 7 1.95 15.39 5.68
CA PHE A 7 1.22 14.20 5.23
C PHE A 7 -0.04 14.54 4.44
N ALA A 8 -0.83 15.54 4.89
CA ALA A 8 -2.03 15.96 4.18
C ALA A 8 -1.72 16.48 2.77
N GLU A 9 -0.62 17.22 2.60
CA GLU A 9 -0.16 17.70 1.30
C GLU A 9 0.28 16.55 0.37
N LEU A 10 0.98 15.55 0.91
CA LEU A 10 1.34 14.35 0.15
C LEU A 10 0.10 13.61 -0.36
N ILE A 11 -0.93 13.46 0.48
CA ILE A 11 -2.21 12.85 0.07
C ILE A 11 -2.89 13.68 -1.02
N GLY A 12 -2.92 15.01 -0.88
CA GLY A 12 -3.49 15.90 -1.90
C GLY A 12 -2.78 15.76 -3.26
N SER A 13 -1.45 15.73 -3.24
CA SER A 13 -0.63 15.49 -4.43
C SER A 13 -0.89 14.10 -5.03
N ALA A 14 -0.94 13.05 -4.21
CA ALA A 14 -1.22 11.68 -4.66
C ALA A 14 -2.60 11.54 -5.31
N ARG A 15 -3.65 12.17 -4.74
CA ARG A 15 -5.00 12.18 -5.35
C ARG A 15 -5.01 12.79 -6.74
N THR A 16 -4.20 13.83 -6.96
CA THR A 16 -4.08 14.51 -8.25
C THR A 16 -3.37 13.62 -9.28
N VAL A 17 -2.27 12.98 -8.89
CA VAL A 17 -1.45 12.14 -9.77
C VAL A 17 -2.16 10.82 -10.10
N ILE A 18 -2.77 10.17 -9.10
CA ILE A 18 -3.51 8.91 -9.26
C ILE A 18 -4.89 9.15 -9.90
N LYS A 19 -5.38 10.41 -9.90
CA LYS A 19 -6.74 10.78 -10.33
C LYS A 19 -7.82 10.03 -9.54
N CYS A 20 -7.59 9.87 -8.24
CA CYS A 20 -8.49 9.18 -7.33
C CYS A 20 -8.97 10.17 -6.25
N PRO A 21 -10.29 10.44 -6.13
CA PRO A 21 -10.80 11.46 -5.22
C PRO A 21 -10.68 11.08 -3.74
N SER A 22 -10.69 9.77 -3.44
CA SER A 22 -10.57 9.26 -2.08
C SER A 22 -9.93 7.86 -2.09
N PHE A 23 -9.00 7.65 -1.16
CA PHE A 23 -8.36 6.35 -0.96
C PHE A 23 -9.05 5.58 0.16
N TYR A 24 -9.17 4.27 -0.02
CA TYR A 24 -9.70 3.36 1.00
C TYR A 24 -8.67 3.15 2.11
N PHE A 25 -7.39 3.25 1.75
CA PHE A 25 -6.27 3.30 2.68
C PHE A 25 -5.22 4.28 2.19
N ASN A 26 -4.62 5.03 3.11
CA ASN A 26 -3.38 5.75 2.85
C ASN A 26 -2.53 5.79 4.13
N GLY A 27 -1.22 5.70 3.98
CA GLY A 27 -0.29 5.70 5.10
C GLY A 27 1.15 5.68 4.62
N ARG A 28 2.07 6.16 5.47
CA ARG A 28 3.50 6.00 5.20
C ARG A 28 3.96 4.62 5.65
N ILE A 29 4.81 4.00 4.85
CA ILE A 29 5.41 2.69 5.10
C ILE A 29 6.90 2.76 4.75
N ARG A 30 7.66 1.76 5.18
CA ARG A 30 8.93 1.45 4.54
C ARG A 30 8.70 0.37 3.48
N TYR A 31 9.22 0.58 2.28
CA TYR A 31 8.98 -0.27 1.13
C TYR A 31 10.28 -0.61 0.43
N GLY A 32 10.39 -1.84 -0.06
CA GLY A 32 11.45 -2.26 -0.95
C GLY A 32 10.99 -3.36 -1.89
N THR A 33 11.77 -3.58 -2.94
CA THR A 33 11.65 -4.74 -3.82
C THR A 33 12.93 -5.58 -3.72
N LYS A 34 12.89 -6.81 -4.23
CA LYS A 34 14.04 -7.72 -4.15
C LYS A 34 15.30 -7.08 -4.78
N GLY A 35 16.31 -6.82 -3.94
CA GLY A 35 17.59 -6.24 -4.36
C GLY A 35 17.66 -4.71 -4.27
N GLU A 36 16.58 -4.04 -3.89
CA GLU A 36 16.54 -2.58 -3.72
C GLU A 36 16.63 -2.17 -2.24
N LYS A 37 17.09 -0.93 -2.02
CA LYS A 37 17.14 -0.33 -0.70
C LYS A 37 15.71 -0.08 -0.19
N VAL A 38 15.45 -0.47 1.06
CA VAL A 38 14.17 -0.17 1.71
C VAL A 38 14.13 1.29 2.13
N GLU A 39 13.16 2.02 1.59
CA GLU A 39 12.99 3.46 1.83
C GLU A 39 11.56 3.79 2.29
N GLU A 40 11.37 4.97 2.87
CA GLU A 40 10.04 5.44 3.22
C GLU A 40 9.25 5.81 1.97
N ARG A 41 7.99 5.36 1.92
CA ARG A 41 7.06 5.54 0.81
C ARG A 41 5.67 5.83 1.32
N LEU A 42 4.90 6.50 0.49
CA LEU A 42 3.46 6.65 0.66
C LEU A 42 2.76 5.44 0.03
N LEU A 43 2.01 4.68 0.83
CA LEU A 43 1.13 3.63 0.37
C LEU A 43 -0.28 4.21 0.22
N CYS A 44 -0.88 4.08 -0.96
CA CYS A 44 -2.27 4.42 -1.21
C CYS A 44 -3.00 3.23 -1.82
N MET A 45 -4.28 3.06 -1.49
CA MET A 45 -5.10 2.01 -2.06
C MET A 45 -6.47 2.56 -2.44
N ASP A 46 -6.91 2.28 -3.66
CA ASP A 46 -8.31 2.44 -4.07
C ASP A 46 -9.06 1.10 -3.94
N ALA A 47 -10.18 0.93 -4.63
CA ALA A 47 -10.98 -0.29 -4.54
C ALA A 47 -10.27 -1.55 -5.08
N VAL A 48 -9.34 -1.42 -6.05
CA VAL A 48 -8.74 -2.56 -6.76
C VAL A 48 -7.25 -2.43 -7.03
N ARG A 49 -6.62 -1.29 -6.71
CA ARG A 49 -5.20 -1.02 -6.96
C ARG A 49 -4.51 -0.50 -5.72
N VAL A 50 -3.28 -0.97 -5.55
CA VAL A 50 -2.32 -0.47 -4.57
C VAL A 50 -1.28 0.37 -5.32
N TYR A 51 -0.95 1.53 -4.75
CA TYR A 51 0.02 2.48 -5.27
C TYR A 51 1.11 2.72 -4.23
N ILE A 52 2.36 2.64 -4.67
CA ILE A 52 3.54 3.00 -3.91
C ILE A 52 4.09 4.28 -4.49
N CYS A 53 4.18 5.31 -3.67
CA CYS A 53 4.56 6.64 -4.12
C CYS A 53 5.71 7.23 -3.31
N SER A 54 6.46 8.14 -3.94
CA SER A 54 7.54 8.89 -3.29
C SER A 54 7.00 9.78 -2.17
N VAL A 55 7.74 9.92 -1.06
CA VAL A 55 7.46 10.92 -0.01
C VAL A 55 8.10 12.26 -0.38
N LYS A 56 7.68 12.82 -1.52
CA LYS A 56 8.13 14.12 -2.06
C LYS A 56 6.98 14.76 -2.82
N ILE A 57 6.87 16.08 -2.78
CA ILE A 57 5.92 16.85 -3.58
C ILE A 57 6.64 17.43 -4.81
N PRO A 58 6.11 17.29 -6.04
CA PRO A 58 4.94 16.47 -6.39
C PRO A 58 5.24 14.97 -6.21
N VAL A 59 4.21 14.24 -5.75
CA VAL A 59 4.28 12.79 -5.56
C VAL A 59 4.47 12.08 -6.89
N LYS A 60 5.33 11.07 -6.93
CA LYS A 60 5.52 10.18 -8.07
C LYS A 60 5.06 8.78 -7.72
N ILE A 61 4.35 8.12 -8.64
CA ILE A 61 4.05 6.69 -8.55
C ILE A 61 5.32 5.95 -8.93
N GLU A 62 5.88 5.19 -8.00
CA GLU A 62 7.08 4.39 -8.21
C GLU A 62 6.75 2.95 -8.54
N SER A 63 5.67 2.43 -7.96
CA SER A 63 5.14 1.10 -8.24
C SER A 63 3.63 1.09 -8.03
N GLN A 64 2.95 0.17 -8.70
CA GLN A 64 1.53 -0.08 -8.52
C GLN A 64 1.22 -1.52 -8.90
N PHE A 65 0.19 -2.10 -8.29
CA PHE A 65 -0.30 -3.41 -8.68
C PHE A 65 -1.81 -3.51 -8.42
N ASN A 66 -2.47 -4.42 -9.15
CA ASN A 66 -3.87 -4.74 -8.94
C ASN A 66 -3.99 -5.75 -7.79
N ILE A 67 -4.97 -5.60 -6.91
CA ILE A 67 -5.17 -6.56 -5.81
C ILE A 67 -5.49 -7.97 -6.32
N LEU A 68 -6.00 -8.09 -7.54
CA LEU A 68 -6.31 -9.34 -8.22
C LEU A 68 -5.08 -10.06 -8.78
N SER A 69 -3.95 -9.36 -8.93
CA SER A 69 -2.69 -9.98 -9.36
C SER A 69 -1.89 -10.55 -8.18
N ILE A 70 -2.39 -10.40 -6.95
CA ILE A 70 -1.75 -10.93 -5.74
C ILE A 70 -1.86 -12.45 -5.74
N LYS A 71 -0.71 -13.13 -5.68
CA LYS A 71 -0.60 -14.59 -5.54
C LYS A 71 -0.46 -15.03 -4.11
N LEU A 72 0.31 -14.26 -3.34
CA LEU A 72 0.67 -14.59 -1.98
C LEU A 72 0.79 -13.29 -1.17
N ILE A 73 0.24 -13.34 0.03
CA ILE A 73 0.54 -12.38 1.09
C ILE A 73 1.09 -13.18 2.25
N GLU A 74 2.37 -13.00 2.55
CA GLU A 74 3.02 -13.63 3.68
C GLU A 74 3.28 -12.60 4.78
N ARG A 75 2.75 -12.87 5.96
CA ARG A 75 3.06 -12.07 7.16
C ARG A 75 4.32 -12.64 7.81
N VAL A 76 5.47 -12.05 7.50
CA VAL A 76 6.77 -12.45 8.06
C VAL A 76 6.85 -12.07 9.54
N THR A 77 6.42 -10.86 9.90
CA THR A 77 6.21 -10.42 11.28
C THR A 77 4.99 -9.51 11.36
N ASP A 78 4.61 -9.06 12.55
CA ASP A 78 3.50 -8.12 12.71
C ASP A 78 3.70 -6.82 11.92
N SER A 79 4.94 -6.33 11.84
CA SER A 79 5.29 -5.10 11.11
C SER A 79 5.91 -5.36 9.74
N HIS A 80 5.88 -6.59 9.21
CA HIS A 80 6.55 -6.94 7.97
C HIS A 80 5.72 -7.93 7.15
N ILE A 81 5.31 -7.52 5.96
CA ILE A 81 4.59 -8.37 5.00
C ILE A 81 5.30 -8.42 3.66
N LEU A 82 5.23 -9.58 3.03
CA LEU A 82 5.65 -9.82 1.66
C LEU A 82 4.40 -10.01 0.79
N ILE A 83 4.36 -9.33 -0.34
CA ILE A 83 3.30 -9.48 -1.34
C ILE A 83 3.94 -9.90 -2.65
N GLU A 84 3.54 -11.06 -3.16
CA GLU A 84 3.95 -11.53 -4.47
C GLU A 84 2.83 -11.32 -5.49
N THR A 85 3.18 -10.77 -6.64
CA THR A 85 2.23 -10.52 -7.73
C THR A 85 2.54 -11.38 -8.97
N ASP A 86 1.60 -11.43 -9.92
CA ASP A 86 1.77 -12.12 -11.21
C ASP A 86 3.03 -11.72 -11.97
N GLU A 87 3.48 -10.48 -11.83
CA GLU A 87 4.62 -9.89 -12.54
C GLU A 87 5.98 -10.40 -12.02
N LYS A 88 5.99 -11.38 -11.10
CA LYS A 88 7.19 -11.90 -10.41
C LYS A 88 7.93 -10.83 -9.60
N GLN A 89 7.27 -9.71 -9.28
CA GLN A 89 7.78 -8.70 -8.38
C GLN A 89 7.32 -9.02 -6.96
N ALA A 90 8.29 -9.18 -6.07
CA ALA A 90 8.05 -9.32 -4.64
C ALA A 90 8.13 -7.93 -4.00
N HIS A 91 7.03 -7.50 -3.40
CA HIS A 91 6.90 -6.23 -2.71
C HIS A 91 7.03 -6.47 -1.21
N THR A 92 8.01 -5.83 -0.58
CA THR A 92 8.26 -5.96 0.84
C THR A 92 7.86 -4.69 1.55
N LEU A 93 6.88 -4.81 2.46
CA LEU A 93 6.28 -3.68 3.16
C LEU A 93 6.58 -3.81 4.66
N TYR A 94 7.07 -2.71 5.25
CA TYR A 94 7.37 -2.59 6.66
C TYR A 94 6.57 -1.46 7.30
N GLY A 95 6.02 -1.72 8.47
CA GLY A 95 5.39 -0.74 9.33
C GLY A 95 6.38 0.31 9.87
N LEU A 96 5.95 1.56 10.04
CA LEU A 96 6.83 2.64 10.50
C LEU A 96 7.03 2.75 12.01
N HIS A 97 5.96 2.55 12.79
CA HIS A 97 5.97 2.93 14.21
C HIS A 97 5.69 1.76 15.15
N ASP A 98 4.88 0.79 14.74
CA ASP A 98 4.47 -0.32 15.60
C ASP A 98 4.25 -1.63 14.83
N LYS A 99 4.05 -2.71 15.60
CA LYS A 99 3.69 -4.03 15.12
C LYS A 99 2.33 -4.07 14.41
N SER A 100 1.45 -3.11 14.63
CA SER A 100 0.07 -3.10 14.08
C SER A 100 -0.13 -2.23 12.85
N SER A 101 0.88 -1.47 12.44
CA SER A 101 0.74 -0.40 11.44
C SER A 101 0.31 -0.87 10.04
N LEU A 102 0.53 -2.15 9.72
CA LEU A 102 0.07 -2.76 8.47
C LEU A 102 -1.31 -3.42 8.59
N GLN A 103 -1.85 -3.62 9.79
CA GLN A 103 -3.16 -4.26 9.96
C GLN A 103 -4.30 -3.47 9.31
N PRO A 104 -4.40 -2.13 9.45
CA PRO A 104 -5.47 -1.39 8.79
C PRO A 104 -5.42 -1.58 7.27
N PHE A 105 -4.23 -1.62 6.67
CA PHE A 105 -4.06 -1.91 5.25
C PHE A 105 -4.56 -3.31 4.88
N LEU A 106 -4.14 -4.35 5.61
CA LEU A 106 -4.59 -5.73 5.36
C LEU A 106 -6.11 -5.88 5.49
N ILE A 107 -6.73 -5.23 6.49
CA ILE A 107 -8.19 -5.25 6.67
C ILE A 107 -8.89 -4.65 5.46
N VAL A 108 -8.42 -3.50 4.96
CA VAL A 108 -9.00 -2.84 3.78
C VAL A 108 -8.78 -3.69 2.52
N LEU A 109 -7.61 -4.30 2.37
CA LEU A 109 -7.30 -5.20 1.25
C LEU A 109 -8.23 -6.42 1.22
N VAL A 110 -8.37 -7.12 2.34
CA VAL A 110 -9.27 -8.28 2.47
C VAL A 110 -10.71 -7.87 2.22
N ARG A 111 -11.18 -6.75 2.79
CA ARG A 111 -12.53 -6.22 2.52
C ARG A 111 -12.75 -5.92 1.04
N SER A 112 -11.75 -5.38 0.36
CA SER A 112 -11.83 -5.08 -1.08
C SER A 112 -11.92 -6.36 -1.91
N LEU A 113 -11.15 -7.41 -1.55
CA LEU A 113 -11.26 -8.72 -2.17
C LEU A 113 -12.63 -9.38 -1.94
N HIS A 114 -13.19 -9.28 -0.72
CA HIS A 114 -14.56 -9.74 -0.44
C HIS A 114 -15.62 -8.98 -1.24
N ALA A 115 -15.45 -7.67 -1.43
CA ALA A 115 -16.38 -6.88 -2.24
C ALA A 115 -16.32 -7.27 -3.72
N VAL A 116 -15.15 -7.63 -4.24
CA VAL A 116 -14.99 -8.11 -5.62
C VAL A 116 -15.48 -9.56 -5.78
N PHE A 117 -15.26 -10.42 -4.79
CA PHE A 117 -15.64 -11.84 -4.82
C PHE A 117 -16.51 -12.25 -3.61
N PRO A 118 -17.77 -11.80 -3.53
CA PRO A 118 -18.62 -12.00 -2.36
C PRO A 118 -18.86 -13.48 -2.00
N HIS A 119 -18.71 -14.39 -2.97
CA HIS A 119 -18.99 -15.82 -2.80
C HIS A 119 -17.75 -16.72 -2.73
N ARG A 120 -16.52 -16.19 -2.87
CA ARG A 120 -15.30 -17.03 -2.94
C ARG A 120 -14.45 -17.07 -1.67
N LEU A 121 -14.71 -16.19 -0.71
CA LEU A 121 -13.93 -16.07 0.53
C LEU A 121 -14.72 -16.54 1.75
N GLN A 122 -15.49 -17.62 1.62
CA GLN A 122 -16.05 -18.31 2.78
C GLN A 122 -15.01 -19.33 3.24
N ALA A 123 -14.38 -19.05 4.37
CA ALA A 123 -13.50 -19.98 5.07
C ALA A 123 -14.31 -21.09 5.76
#